data_AF-A0A946H0L0-F1
#
_entry.id   AF-A0A946H0L0-F1
#
_cell.length_a   1.000
_cell.length_b   1.000
_cell.length_c   1.000
_cell.angle_alpha   90.00
_cell.angle_beta   90.00
_cell.angle_gamma   90.00
#
_symmetry.space_group_name_H-M   'P 1'
#
loop_
_entity.id
_entity.type
_entity.pdbx_description
1 polymer ?
#
loop_
_entity_poly.entity_id
_entity_poly.type
_entity_poly.pdbx_seq_one_letter_code
_entity_poly.pdbx_strand_id
1 'polypeptide(L)'
;MDPLRERQMLMTRRHFFGRSATGIGAAALASTMNPSLLQADGSAAAQVAASQNDVGVLGAPHFAPKAKRVIYLFMSGAPSQLDLFDYKPGLGEFFNKDLPDSIRKGQRLTTMTSGQKRFPVAPSIFNFAQHGKGGAWISELLPHTASVADDLAIIKTVNTEAINHDPAITYIQTGFQKPGRPSLGAWMSYGLGRVNENLPGFVVLTATWSGRKSAQALYERLWGTGFLPSRHAGVALRSQGDPVLYLSNPAGVSLDTRRKMLDALAALNRKQFDSVGDPEINTRIAQYELAFRMQSSVPELTDISGEPKHILDMYGPEVTTPGTFAASCLLARRMAERNVRFVQIFIRGWDQHGSLPNDIRGQCRDVDQGSAALIKDLKHRGMLDDTLIVWGGEFGRTVYSQGTLTKTNYGRDHHPRCFSMWMAGGGVKGGQVYGETDDFSYNIVENPVHIHDLNATMLHTLGIDHERLTYRFQGRDFRLTDVHGNVVRDLLV
;
A
#
# COMPACT_ATOMS: atom_id res chain seq x y z
N MET A 1 -65.32 -13.81 34.84
CA MET A 1 -64.05 -13.05 34.84
C MET A 1 -64.38 -11.60 35.15
N ASP A 2 -63.59 -10.95 36.01
CA ASP A 2 -63.78 -9.53 36.37
C ASP A 2 -63.17 -8.63 35.27
N PRO A 3 -63.98 -7.88 34.50
CA PRO A 3 -63.50 -7.07 33.39
C PRO A 3 -62.53 -5.95 33.80
N LEU A 4 -62.64 -5.46 35.05
CA LEU A 4 -61.75 -4.42 35.57
C LEU A 4 -60.36 -4.99 35.86
N ARG A 5 -60.31 -6.20 36.43
CA ARG A 5 -59.06 -6.92 36.69
C ARG A 5 -58.35 -7.31 35.39
N GLU A 6 -59.10 -7.71 34.37
CA GLU A 6 -58.55 -8.07 33.06
C GLU A 6 -57.97 -6.86 32.31
N ARG A 7 -58.65 -5.71 32.37
CA ARG A 7 -58.13 -4.43 31.86
C ARG A 7 -56.87 -3.98 32.61
N GLN A 8 -56.84 -4.11 33.94
CA GLN A 8 -55.65 -3.80 34.73
C GLN A 8 -54.47 -4.71 34.36
N MET A 9 -54.70 -6.01 34.15
CA MET A 9 -53.67 -6.95 33.70
C MET A 9 -53.17 -6.67 32.27
N LEU A 10 -54.05 -6.24 31.37
CA LEU A 10 -53.67 -5.85 30.01
C LEU A 10 -52.83 -4.56 30.02
N MET A 11 -53.18 -3.57 30.86
CA MET A 11 -52.38 -2.35 31.00
C MET A 11 -51.00 -2.62 31.62
N THR A 12 -50.91 -3.47 32.65
CA THR A 12 -49.61 -3.83 33.25
C THR A 12 -48.74 -4.64 32.30
N ARG A 13 -49.29 -5.58 31.53
CA ARG A 13 -48.55 -6.31 30.48
C ARG A 13 -48.04 -5.38 29.39
N ARG A 14 -48.89 -4.47 28.88
CA ARG A 14 -48.50 -3.52 27.82
C ARG A 14 -47.43 -2.54 28.30
N HIS A 15 -47.52 -2.10 29.56
CA HIS A 15 -46.52 -1.24 30.18
C HIS A 15 -45.19 -1.99 30.43
N PHE A 16 -45.28 -3.23 30.91
CA PHE A 16 -44.13 -4.10 31.17
C PHE A 16 -43.39 -4.43 29.88
N PHE A 17 -44.07 -4.91 28.84
CA PHE A 17 -43.43 -5.22 27.56
C PHE A 17 -43.02 -3.96 26.79
N GLY A 18 -43.82 -2.89 26.85
CA GLY A 18 -43.48 -1.62 26.20
C GLY A 18 -42.22 -0.99 26.77
N ARG A 19 -42.11 -0.87 28.11
CA ARG A 19 -40.92 -0.29 28.74
C ARG A 19 -39.71 -1.23 28.74
N SER A 20 -39.92 -2.54 28.89
CA SER A 20 -38.82 -3.52 28.84
C SER A 20 -38.21 -3.65 27.44
N ALA A 21 -39.03 -3.60 26.37
CA ALA A 21 -38.52 -3.65 24.99
C ALA A 21 -37.67 -2.42 24.66
N THR A 22 -38.07 -1.22 25.08
CA THR A 22 -37.27 0.00 24.89
C THR A 22 -36.00 -0.04 25.73
N GLY A 23 -36.05 -0.55 26.96
CA GLY A 23 -34.88 -0.69 27.83
C GLY A 23 -33.84 -1.68 27.29
N ILE A 24 -34.26 -2.86 26.86
CA ILE A 24 -33.36 -3.88 26.27
C ILE A 24 -32.84 -3.42 24.91
N GLY A 25 -33.69 -2.80 24.08
CA GLY A 25 -33.28 -2.23 22.80
C GLY A 25 -32.26 -1.11 22.94
N ALA A 26 -32.42 -0.23 23.94
CA ALA A 26 -31.46 0.81 24.26
C ALA A 26 -30.14 0.24 24.80
N ALA A 27 -30.18 -0.80 25.64
CA ALA A 27 -28.99 -1.48 26.12
C ALA A 27 -28.24 -2.21 24.98
N ALA A 28 -28.97 -2.83 24.06
CA ALA A 28 -28.39 -3.46 22.87
C ALA A 28 -27.72 -2.42 21.95
N LEU A 29 -28.41 -1.32 21.65
CA LEU A 29 -27.86 -0.21 20.86
C LEU A 29 -26.66 0.45 21.56
N ALA A 30 -26.73 0.65 22.87
CA ALA A 30 -25.61 1.18 23.65
C ALA A 30 -24.41 0.22 23.63
N SER A 31 -24.63 -1.10 23.66
CA SER A 31 -23.55 -2.08 23.56
C SER A 31 -22.94 -2.20 22.16
N THR A 32 -23.72 -1.97 21.10
CA THR A 32 -23.19 -1.96 19.72
C THR A 32 -22.47 -0.66 19.39
N MET A 33 -22.94 0.47 19.94
CA MET A 33 -22.28 1.76 19.80
C MET A 33 -21.07 1.91 20.72
N ASN A 34 -21.09 1.28 21.89
CA ASN A 34 -19.99 1.27 22.85
C ASN A 34 -19.95 -0.05 23.65
N PRO A 35 -19.21 -1.06 23.18
CA PRO A 35 -19.12 -2.38 23.81
C PRO A 35 -18.56 -2.37 25.24
N SER A 36 -17.93 -1.28 25.67
CA SER A 36 -17.33 -1.14 27.01
C SER A 36 -18.34 -0.82 28.12
N LEU A 37 -19.58 -0.43 27.78
CA LEU A 37 -20.59 0.06 28.73
C LEU A 37 -21.22 -1.01 29.64
N LEU A 38 -21.08 -2.30 29.28
CA LEU A 38 -21.68 -3.44 30.01
C LEU A 38 -20.63 -4.44 30.54
N GLN A 39 -19.35 -4.09 30.52
CA GLN A 39 -18.30 -4.97 31.03
C GLN A 39 -18.02 -4.71 32.51
N ALA A 40 -18.07 -5.77 33.32
CA ALA A 40 -17.80 -5.70 34.76
C ALA A 40 -16.35 -5.27 35.05
N ASP A 41 -16.18 -4.44 36.09
CA ASP A 41 -14.98 -3.66 36.46
C ASP A 41 -13.66 -4.45 36.65
N GLY A 42 -13.67 -5.78 36.58
CA GLY A 42 -12.46 -6.61 36.67
C GLY A 42 -11.69 -6.78 35.35
N SER A 43 -12.35 -6.58 34.19
CA SER A 43 -11.71 -6.70 32.86
C SER A 43 -11.33 -5.36 32.25
N ALA A 44 -11.80 -4.24 32.80
CA ALA A 44 -11.61 -2.91 32.24
C ALA A 44 -10.12 -2.51 32.13
N ALA A 45 -9.26 -2.84 33.11
CA ALA A 45 -7.83 -2.51 33.01
C ALA A 45 -7.10 -3.33 31.91
N ALA A 46 -7.49 -4.60 31.73
CA ALA A 46 -6.91 -5.49 30.72
C ALA A 46 -7.46 -5.22 29.30
N GLN A 47 -8.74 -4.81 29.19
CA GLN A 47 -9.36 -4.42 27.93
C GLN A 47 -9.11 -2.97 27.55
N VAL A 48 -8.86 -2.05 28.48
CA VAL A 48 -8.33 -0.72 28.15
C VAL A 48 -6.93 -0.86 27.57
N ALA A 49 -6.07 -1.74 28.11
CA ALA A 49 -4.79 -2.05 27.48
C ALA A 49 -4.95 -2.72 26.09
N ALA A 50 -5.92 -3.63 25.92
CA ALA A 50 -6.18 -4.30 24.64
C ALA A 50 -6.94 -3.46 23.60
N SER A 51 -7.78 -2.52 24.03
CA SER A 51 -8.52 -1.57 23.17
C SER A 51 -7.67 -0.35 22.82
N GLN A 52 -6.79 0.11 23.72
CA GLN A 52 -5.75 1.09 23.39
C GLN A 52 -4.68 0.51 22.44
N ASN A 53 -4.58 -0.81 22.30
CA ASN A 53 -3.67 -1.43 21.32
C ASN A 53 -4.18 -1.32 19.87
N ASP A 54 -5.48 -1.07 19.68
CA ASP A 54 -6.10 -1.05 18.35
C ASP A 54 -6.40 0.36 17.84
N VAL A 55 -6.50 1.33 18.76
CA VAL A 55 -6.64 2.76 18.45
C VAL A 55 -5.24 3.35 18.22
N GLY A 56 -5.02 3.96 17.05
CA GLY A 56 -3.76 4.65 16.77
C GLY A 56 -3.55 5.87 17.66
N VAL A 57 -2.32 6.40 17.69
CA VAL A 57 -1.95 7.51 18.59
C VAL A 57 -2.81 8.76 18.39
N LEU A 58 -3.37 8.95 17.19
CA LEU A 58 -4.18 10.13 16.89
C LEU A 58 -5.56 10.08 17.57
N GLY A 59 -6.09 8.89 17.88
CA GLY A 59 -7.46 8.70 18.37
C GLY A 59 -8.54 8.98 17.32
N ALA A 60 -8.38 10.05 16.54
CA ALA A 60 -9.17 10.42 15.37
C ALA A 60 -8.29 11.15 14.34
N PRO A 61 -8.64 11.16 13.04
CA PRO A 61 -7.94 11.95 12.04
C PRO A 61 -7.92 13.45 12.39
N HIS A 62 -6.88 14.17 11.97
CA HIS A 62 -6.74 15.61 12.18
C HIS A 62 -7.82 16.43 11.44
N PHE A 63 -8.33 15.90 10.33
CA PHE A 63 -9.44 16.44 9.55
C PHE A 63 -10.17 15.31 8.82
N ALA A 64 -11.32 15.61 8.20
CA ALA A 64 -12.16 14.59 7.56
C ALA A 64 -11.37 13.83 6.48
N PRO A 65 -11.18 12.50 6.62
CA PRO A 65 -10.42 11.71 5.65
C PRO A 65 -11.23 11.52 4.36
N LYS A 66 -10.54 11.53 3.23
CA LYS A 66 -11.09 11.13 1.92
C LYS A 66 -10.89 9.63 1.70
N ALA A 67 -9.73 9.10 2.07
CA ALA A 67 -9.42 7.69 2.04
C ALA A 67 -9.49 7.07 3.45
N LYS A 68 -9.96 5.83 3.54
CA LYS A 68 -9.89 4.99 4.73
C LYS A 68 -8.76 3.97 4.64
N ARG A 69 -8.32 3.66 3.42
CA ARG A 69 -7.38 2.58 3.10
C ARG A 69 -6.43 3.01 2.00
N VAL A 70 -5.26 2.39 1.96
CA VAL A 70 -4.28 2.53 0.87
C VAL A 70 -3.89 1.15 0.35
N ILE A 71 -3.89 1.00 -0.96
CA ILE A 71 -3.29 -0.13 -1.66
C ILE A 71 -2.12 0.41 -2.48
N TYR A 72 -0.90 0.04 -2.09
CA TYR A 72 0.32 0.47 -2.78
C TYR A 72 0.87 -0.67 -3.64
N LEU A 73 0.77 -0.52 -4.95
CA LEU A 73 1.38 -1.35 -5.97
C LEU A 73 2.81 -0.85 -6.23
N PHE A 74 3.82 -1.57 -5.76
CA PHE A 74 5.22 -1.17 -5.82
C PHE A 74 6.00 -2.00 -6.84
N MET A 75 6.40 -1.33 -7.93
CA MET A 75 7.14 -1.91 -9.04
C MET A 75 8.63 -1.76 -8.77
N SER A 76 9.17 -2.65 -7.95
CA SER A 76 10.57 -2.60 -7.51
C SER A 76 11.53 -2.82 -8.67
N GLY A 77 12.34 -1.80 -8.91
CA GLY A 77 13.31 -1.76 -9.99
C GLY A 77 13.10 -0.59 -10.96
N ALA A 78 12.42 0.48 -10.58
CA ALA A 78 12.31 1.70 -11.37
C ALA A 78 11.75 1.53 -12.80
N PRO A 79 10.42 1.45 -12.93
CA PRO A 79 9.75 1.38 -14.22
C PRO A 79 10.19 2.53 -15.13
N SER A 80 10.46 2.22 -16.40
CA SER A 80 10.88 3.23 -17.36
C SER A 80 9.72 4.15 -17.72
N GLN A 81 9.76 5.40 -17.25
CA GLN A 81 8.76 6.41 -17.55
C GLN A 81 8.65 6.67 -19.06
N LEU A 82 9.78 6.65 -19.79
CA LEU A 82 9.84 6.86 -21.23
C LEU A 82 9.10 5.79 -22.03
N ASP A 83 9.03 4.57 -21.51
CA ASP A 83 8.46 3.43 -22.20
C ASP A 83 6.99 3.17 -21.78
N LEU A 84 6.48 3.93 -20.78
CA LEU A 84 5.15 3.72 -20.19
C LEU A 84 4.23 4.94 -20.23
N PHE A 85 4.69 6.11 -19.77
CA PHE A 85 3.81 7.27 -19.48
C PHE A 85 4.34 8.64 -19.95
N ASP A 86 5.64 8.77 -20.23
CA ASP A 86 6.27 10.03 -20.61
C ASP A 86 6.70 10.00 -22.08
N TYR A 87 5.71 10.11 -22.97
CA TYR A 87 5.92 10.03 -24.41
C TYR A 87 6.67 11.25 -24.96
N LYS A 88 7.79 11.01 -25.65
CA LYS A 88 8.63 12.04 -26.28
C LYS A 88 8.82 11.75 -27.77
N PRO A 89 7.89 12.16 -28.66
CA PRO A 89 7.91 11.81 -30.08
C PRO A 89 9.18 12.30 -30.81
N GLY A 90 9.73 13.45 -30.41
CA GLY A 90 10.93 14.03 -31.02
C GLY A 90 12.22 13.24 -30.77
N LEU A 91 12.24 12.31 -29.80
CA LEU A 91 13.46 11.56 -29.48
C LEU A 91 13.95 10.66 -30.61
N GLY A 92 13.07 10.26 -31.55
CA GLY A 92 13.45 9.45 -32.71
C GLY A 92 14.61 10.05 -33.51
N GLU A 93 14.66 11.38 -33.64
CA GLU A 93 15.73 12.10 -34.36
C GLU A 93 17.09 12.04 -33.66
N PHE A 94 17.09 11.71 -32.36
CA PHE A 94 18.28 11.61 -31.52
C PHE A 94 18.77 10.17 -31.36
N PHE A 95 18.12 9.17 -31.98
CA PHE A 95 18.56 7.78 -31.87
C PHE A 95 20.06 7.62 -32.13
N ASN A 96 20.77 7.04 -31.15
CA ASN A 96 22.21 6.79 -31.18
C ASN A 96 23.11 8.04 -31.27
N LYS A 97 22.57 9.26 -31.19
CA LYS A 97 23.33 10.49 -30.90
C LYS A 97 23.59 10.55 -29.40
N ASP A 98 24.71 11.15 -29.00
CA ASP A 98 24.99 11.32 -27.58
C ASP A 98 24.04 12.33 -26.94
N LEU A 99 23.62 12.05 -25.71
CA LEU A 99 22.81 12.96 -24.91
C LEU A 99 23.54 14.31 -24.80
N PRO A 100 22.93 15.43 -25.23
CA PRO A 100 23.61 16.73 -25.20
C PRO A 100 24.02 17.13 -23.78
N ASP A 101 25.21 17.70 -23.64
CA ASP A 101 25.69 18.20 -22.35
C ASP A 101 24.80 19.32 -21.78
N SER A 102 24.09 20.07 -22.63
CA SER A 102 23.08 21.07 -22.23
C SER A 102 21.88 20.46 -21.50
N ILE A 103 21.55 19.19 -21.78
CA ILE A 103 20.50 18.43 -21.10
C ILE A 103 21.06 17.77 -19.83
N ARG A 104 22.23 17.14 -19.96
CA ARG A 104 22.88 16.40 -18.86
C ARG A 104 23.38 17.30 -17.73
N LYS A 105 23.86 18.51 -18.05
CA LYS A 105 24.34 19.54 -17.09
C LYS A 105 25.30 19.00 -16.00
N GLY A 106 26.18 18.07 -16.36
CA GLY A 106 27.15 17.48 -15.43
C GLY A 106 26.54 16.66 -14.28
N GLN A 107 25.29 16.20 -14.42
CA GLN A 107 24.59 15.45 -13.37
C GLN A 107 25.31 14.16 -12.96
N ARG A 108 25.11 13.78 -11.69
CA ARG A 108 25.68 12.57 -11.10
C ARG A 108 25.16 11.33 -11.84
N LEU A 109 26.08 10.50 -12.28
CA LEU A 109 25.82 9.20 -12.89
C LEU A 109 26.04 8.07 -11.88
N THR A 110 25.49 6.90 -12.17
CA THR A 110 25.82 5.70 -11.39
C THR A 110 27.22 5.20 -11.73
N THR A 111 27.74 4.28 -10.92
CA THR A 111 28.98 3.56 -11.25
C THR A 111 28.85 2.74 -12.55
N MET A 112 27.64 2.39 -12.98
CA MET A 112 27.41 1.58 -14.18
C MET A 112 27.67 2.34 -15.48
N THR A 113 27.47 3.67 -15.49
CA THR A 113 27.65 4.48 -16.71
C THR A 113 28.63 5.63 -16.55
N SER A 114 29.12 5.92 -15.35
CA SER A 114 30.15 6.95 -15.11
C SER A 114 31.45 6.75 -15.91
N GLY A 115 31.84 5.50 -16.20
CA GLY A 115 33.01 5.16 -17.02
C GLY A 115 32.74 5.04 -18.52
N GLN A 116 31.48 5.22 -18.95
CA GLN A 116 31.11 5.07 -20.35
C GLN A 116 31.51 6.32 -21.14
N LYS A 117 32.10 6.13 -22.33
CA LYS A 117 32.57 7.23 -23.20
C LYS A 117 31.45 7.99 -23.90
N ARG A 118 30.29 7.35 -24.06
CA ARG A 118 29.15 7.80 -24.86
C ARG A 118 27.85 7.57 -24.10
N PHE A 119 26.86 8.41 -24.35
CA PHE A 119 25.52 8.31 -23.76
C PHE A 119 24.50 8.31 -24.88
N PRO A 120 24.45 7.24 -25.70
CA PRO A 120 23.63 7.21 -26.89
C PRO A 120 22.14 7.22 -26.50
N VAL A 121 21.39 8.20 -26.99
CA VAL A 121 19.95 8.35 -26.75
C VAL A 121 19.21 7.15 -27.33
N ALA A 122 18.37 6.54 -26.49
CA ALA A 122 17.55 5.37 -26.78
C ALA A 122 16.06 5.73 -26.62
N PRO A 123 15.39 6.17 -27.70
CA PRO A 123 13.96 6.44 -27.69
C PRO A 123 13.18 5.15 -27.38
N SER A 124 11.97 5.31 -26.83
CA SER A 124 11.04 4.18 -26.73
C SER A 124 10.75 3.62 -28.12
N ILE A 125 10.67 2.29 -28.22
CA ILE A 125 10.30 1.60 -29.46
C ILE A 125 8.82 1.19 -29.50
N PHE A 126 8.09 1.55 -28.45
CA PHE A 126 6.68 1.21 -28.27
C PHE A 126 5.79 2.31 -28.82
N ASN A 127 4.60 1.92 -29.28
CA ASN A 127 3.59 2.89 -29.70
C ASN A 127 2.91 3.52 -28.48
N PHE A 128 2.42 4.74 -28.66
CA PHE A 128 1.66 5.48 -27.65
C PHE A 128 0.38 6.02 -28.27
N ALA A 129 -0.67 6.09 -27.46
CA ALA A 129 -1.92 6.75 -27.81
C ALA A 129 -2.43 7.59 -26.63
N GLN A 130 -3.25 8.59 -26.93
CA GLN A 130 -3.91 9.39 -25.90
C GLN A 130 -5.17 8.68 -25.41
N HIS A 131 -5.34 8.61 -24.10
CA HIS A 131 -6.46 7.95 -23.44
C HIS A 131 -7.10 8.85 -22.37
N GLY A 132 -8.39 8.62 -22.13
CA GLY A 132 -9.19 9.42 -21.21
C GLY A 132 -9.43 10.85 -21.71
N LYS A 133 -10.26 11.59 -20.96
CA LYS A 133 -10.61 12.99 -21.20
C LYS A 133 -9.43 13.93 -21.01
N GLY A 134 -8.49 13.54 -20.14
CA GLY A 134 -7.23 14.26 -19.92
C GLY A 134 -6.19 14.08 -21.03
N GLY A 135 -6.44 13.22 -22.03
CA GLY A 135 -5.53 13.01 -23.15
C GLY A 135 -4.18 12.44 -22.76
N ALA A 136 -4.15 11.57 -21.74
CA ALA A 136 -2.92 10.99 -21.21
C ALA A 136 -2.26 10.07 -22.24
N TRP A 137 -0.98 10.29 -22.53
CA TRP A 137 -0.19 9.39 -23.36
C TRP A 137 0.17 8.13 -22.57
N ILE A 138 -0.32 6.98 -23.03
CA ILE A 138 -0.05 5.67 -22.42
C ILE A 138 0.47 4.73 -23.50
N SER A 139 1.52 3.97 -23.15
CA SER A 139 2.15 2.98 -24.01
C SER A 139 1.21 1.83 -24.36
N GLU A 140 1.36 1.26 -25.56
CA GLU A 140 0.66 0.05 -26.00
C GLU A 140 0.90 -1.17 -25.10
N LEU A 141 1.91 -1.10 -24.23
CA LEU A 141 2.21 -2.10 -23.21
C LEU A 141 1.18 -2.17 -22.09
N LEU A 142 0.38 -1.12 -21.90
CA LEU A 142 -0.55 -0.97 -20.79
C LEU A 142 -2.02 -0.79 -21.25
N PRO A 143 -2.55 -1.67 -22.11
CA PRO A 143 -3.89 -1.50 -22.70
C PRO A 143 -5.01 -1.49 -21.64
N HIS A 144 -4.87 -2.23 -20.54
CA HIS A 144 -5.87 -2.26 -19.48
C HIS A 144 -5.79 -1.00 -18.61
N THR A 145 -4.60 -0.54 -18.25
CA THR A 145 -4.41 0.73 -17.52
C THR A 145 -4.92 1.90 -18.35
N ALA A 146 -4.69 1.90 -19.67
CA ALA A 146 -5.24 2.90 -20.58
C ALA A 146 -6.78 2.99 -20.53
N SER A 147 -7.46 1.87 -20.32
CA SER A 147 -8.92 1.83 -20.20
C SER A 147 -9.49 2.48 -18.93
N VAL A 148 -8.64 2.79 -17.95
CA VAL A 148 -9.02 3.47 -16.69
C VAL A 148 -8.35 4.84 -16.55
N ALA A 149 -7.81 5.41 -17.64
CA ALA A 149 -7.09 6.69 -17.61
C ALA A 149 -7.87 7.84 -16.93
N ASP A 150 -9.20 7.87 -17.07
CA ASP A 150 -10.07 8.86 -16.42
C ASP A 150 -10.12 8.75 -14.88
N ASP A 151 -9.70 7.63 -14.32
CA ASP A 151 -9.63 7.38 -12.88
C ASP A 151 -8.22 7.67 -12.32
N LEU A 152 -7.23 7.93 -13.19
CA LEU A 152 -5.82 8.09 -12.81
C LEU A 152 -5.41 9.57 -12.74
N ALA A 153 -4.61 9.90 -11.72
CA ALA A 153 -3.74 11.07 -11.74
C ALA A 153 -2.31 10.59 -12.03
N ILE A 154 -1.83 10.79 -13.26
CA ILE A 154 -0.48 10.42 -13.68
C ILE A 154 0.46 11.58 -13.36
N ILE A 155 1.45 11.36 -12.50
CA ILE A 155 2.43 12.35 -12.07
C ILE A 155 3.73 12.08 -12.82
N LYS A 156 4.20 12.98 -13.68
CA LYS A 156 5.41 12.79 -14.51
C LYS A 156 6.72 13.22 -13.84
N THR A 157 6.60 13.96 -12.74
CA THR A 157 7.69 14.76 -12.16
C THR A 157 8.06 14.32 -10.76
N VAL A 158 7.76 13.06 -10.41
CA VAL A 158 8.20 12.49 -9.14
C VAL A 158 9.73 12.47 -9.14
N ASN A 159 10.35 12.87 -8.04
CA ASN A 159 11.81 12.94 -7.94
C ASN A 159 12.34 12.64 -6.53
N THR A 160 13.60 12.20 -6.49
CA THR A 160 14.34 11.85 -5.27
C THR A 160 15.85 12.06 -5.46
N GLU A 161 16.61 12.16 -4.37
CA GLU A 161 18.08 12.21 -4.44
C GLU A 161 18.74 10.81 -4.52
N ALA A 162 18.02 9.73 -4.21
CA ALA A 162 18.60 8.39 -4.17
C ALA A 162 18.74 7.82 -5.59
N ILE A 163 19.97 7.47 -5.99
CA ILE A 163 20.27 6.92 -7.33
C ILE A 163 20.48 5.41 -7.34
N ASN A 164 20.58 4.77 -6.17
CA ASN A 164 20.76 3.32 -6.06
C ASN A 164 19.48 2.71 -5.51
N HIS A 165 19.11 1.53 -6.01
CA HIS A 165 17.87 0.86 -5.65
C HIS A 165 17.66 0.70 -4.15
N ASP A 166 18.63 0.15 -3.41
CA ASP A 166 18.40 -0.11 -1.97
C ASP A 166 18.15 1.17 -1.16
N PRO A 167 18.98 2.25 -1.28
CA PRO A 167 18.66 3.53 -0.69
C PRO A 167 17.34 4.14 -1.19
N ALA A 168 17.02 4.02 -2.48
CA ALA A 168 15.82 4.65 -3.07
C ALA A 168 14.53 3.96 -2.64
N ILE A 169 14.50 2.62 -2.64
CA ILE A 169 13.37 1.84 -2.10
C ILE A 169 13.25 2.14 -0.60
N THR A 170 14.35 2.17 0.16
CA THR A 170 14.29 2.55 1.57
C THR A 170 13.70 3.96 1.73
N TYR A 171 14.07 4.89 0.85
CA TYR A 171 13.62 6.28 0.91
C TYR A 171 12.13 6.45 0.63
N ILE A 172 11.62 5.87 -0.45
CA ILE A 172 10.19 5.98 -0.76
C ILE A 172 9.34 5.26 0.28
N GLN A 173 9.84 4.16 0.86
CA GLN A 173 9.12 3.40 1.87
C GLN A 173 9.18 4.02 3.27
N THR A 174 10.25 4.74 3.64
CA THR A 174 10.47 5.20 5.03
C THR A 174 10.67 6.71 5.17
N GLY A 175 10.71 7.43 4.05
CA GLY A 175 11.03 8.85 3.99
C GLY A 175 12.48 9.18 4.35
N PHE A 176 13.38 8.20 4.38
CA PHE A 176 14.82 8.42 4.54
C PHE A 176 15.67 7.37 3.80
N GLN A 177 16.82 7.77 3.26
CA GLN A 177 17.65 6.87 2.43
C GLN A 177 18.42 5.81 3.21
N LYS A 178 18.63 6.02 4.52
CA LYS A 178 19.35 5.07 5.37
C LYS A 178 18.34 4.19 6.12
N PRO A 179 18.59 2.87 6.21
CA PRO A 179 17.78 1.97 7.02
C PRO A 179 17.65 2.41 8.49
N GLY A 180 16.57 1.97 9.13
CA GLY A 180 16.32 2.19 10.57
C GLY A 180 15.13 3.11 10.87
N ARG A 181 14.47 3.67 9.85
CA ARG A 181 13.23 4.43 10.02
C ARG A 181 11.99 3.54 9.78
N PRO A 182 10.84 3.88 10.39
CA PRO A 182 9.60 3.16 10.18
C PRO A 182 9.11 3.33 8.74
N SER A 183 8.51 2.27 8.19
CA SER A 183 7.87 2.34 6.87
C SER A 183 6.59 3.18 6.89
N LEU A 184 6.13 3.61 5.72
CA LEU A 184 4.88 4.32 5.48
C LEU A 184 3.69 3.56 6.07
N GLY A 185 3.60 2.25 5.82
CA GLY A 185 2.57 1.39 6.41
C GLY A 185 2.64 1.31 7.94
N ALA A 186 3.84 1.32 8.52
CA ALA A 186 4.02 1.35 9.97
C ALA A 186 3.59 2.71 10.57
N TRP A 187 3.90 3.83 9.90
CA TRP A 187 3.40 5.16 10.29
C TRP A 187 1.88 5.24 10.25
N MET A 188 1.25 4.65 9.24
CA MET A 188 -0.21 4.60 9.14
C MET A 188 -0.83 3.72 10.22
N SER A 189 -0.24 2.56 10.49
CA SER A 189 -0.65 1.70 11.62
C SER A 189 -0.49 2.42 12.95
N TYR A 190 0.60 3.16 13.15
CA TYR A 190 0.84 3.95 14.36
C TYR A 190 -0.15 5.11 14.53
N GLY A 191 -0.37 5.87 13.46
CA GLY A 191 -1.26 7.04 13.48
C GLY A 191 -2.72 6.66 13.68
N LEU A 192 -3.21 5.71 12.88
CA LEU A 192 -4.64 5.42 12.82
C LEU A 192 -5.02 4.18 13.63
N GLY A 193 -4.12 3.20 13.80
CA GLY A 193 -4.41 1.91 14.41
C GLY A 193 -5.00 0.91 13.43
N ARG A 194 -5.74 -0.09 13.95
CA ARG A 194 -6.49 -1.07 13.14
C ARG A 194 -7.98 -0.96 13.42
N VAL A 195 -8.79 -1.30 12.41
CA VAL A 195 -10.27 -1.38 12.55
C VAL A 195 -10.73 -2.83 12.57
N ASN A 196 -9.96 -3.73 11.94
CA ASN A 196 -10.23 -5.16 11.93
C ASN A 196 -9.49 -5.83 13.09
N GLU A 197 -10.23 -6.58 13.92
CA GLU A 197 -9.64 -7.35 15.01
C GLU A 197 -8.96 -8.64 14.53
N ASN A 198 -9.43 -9.20 13.41
CA ASN A 198 -9.04 -10.50 12.87
C ASN A 198 -7.93 -10.44 11.83
N LEU A 199 -7.62 -9.26 11.27
CA LEU A 199 -6.56 -9.06 10.29
C LEU A 199 -5.60 -7.93 10.72
N PRO A 200 -4.32 -7.99 10.30
CA PRO A 200 -3.37 -6.90 10.54
C PRO A 200 -3.82 -5.58 9.90
N GLY A 201 -3.44 -4.45 10.50
CA GLY A 201 -3.67 -3.14 9.89
C GLY A 201 -2.79 -2.84 8.68
N PHE A 202 -1.62 -3.50 8.60
CA PHE A 202 -0.64 -3.39 7.53
C PHE A 202 -0.24 -4.78 7.03
N VAL A 203 -0.53 -5.08 5.76
CA VAL A 203 -0.23 -6.34 5.10
C VAL A 203 0.68 -6.13 3.88
N VAL A 204 1.62 -7.06 3.68
CA VAL A 204 2.55 -7.05 2.55
C VAL A 204 2.41 -8.33 1.73
N LEU A 205 2.35 -8.18 0.41
CA LEU A 205 2.35 -9.26 -0.58
C LEU A 205 3.59 -9.12 -1.46
N THR A 206 4.24 -10.23 -1.80
CA THR A 206 5.30 -10.25 -2.80
C THR A 206 4.85 -11.10 -3.99
N ALA A 207 4.57 -10.43 -5.10
CA ALA A 207 4.12 -11.06 -6.31
C ALA A 207 5.30 -11.66 -7.11
N THR A 208 5.03 -12.77 -7.79
CA THR A 208 5.90 -13.34 -8.81
C THR A 208 5.86 -12.47 -10.08
N TRP A 209 6.90 -12.60 -10.89
CA TRP A 209 7.06 -11.86 -12.13
C TRP A 209 7.68 -12.76 -13.20
N SER A 210 7.48 -12.40 -14.45
CA SER A 210 7.88 -13.15 -15.63
C SER A 210 8.98 -12.47 -16.44
N GLY A 211 9.24 -11.17 -16.17
CA GLY A 211 10.33 -10.43 -16.80
C GLY A 211 11.71 -10.91 -16.35
N ARG A 212 12.62 -9.98 -16.09
CA ARG A 212 14.02 -10.30 -15.74
C ARG A 212 14.08 -11.25 -14.53
N LYS A 213 14.51 -12.51 -14.75
CA LYS A 213 14.55 -13.56 -13.69
C LYS A 213 15.41 -13.17 -12.49
N SER A 214 16.53 -12.50 -12.73
CA SER A 214 17.38 -11.94 -11.67
C SER A 214 16.89 -10.55 -11.31
N ALA A 215 16.37 -10.40 -10.10
CA ALA A 215 15.98 -9.11 -9.56
C ALA A 215 16.64 -8.86 -8.21
N GLN A 216 16.77 -7.61 -7.79
CA GLN A 216 17.26 -7.28 -6.46
C GLN A 216 16.35 -7.82 -5.36
N ALA A 217 16.93 -8.29 -4.25
CA ALA A 217 16.15 -8.78 -3.12
C ALA A 217 15.36 -7.66 -2.43
N LEU A 218 14.20 -8.02 -1.89
CA LEU A 218 13.47 -7.17 -0.94
C LEU A 218 13.90 -7.54 0.47
N TYR A 219 13.96 -6.55 1.35
CA TYR A 219 14.36 -6.73 2.74
C TYR A 219 13.20 -6.41 3.66
N GLU A 220 13.05 -7.15 4.76
CA GLU A 220 11.96 -6.97 5.73
C GLU A 220 11.88 -5.55 6.31
N ARG A 221 13.03 -4.85 6.39
CA ARG A 221 13.10 -3.44 6.81
C ARG A 221 12.20 -2.50 5.99
N LEU A 222 11.83 -2.87 4.76
CA LEU A 222 10.98 -2.05 3.89
C LEU A 222 9.52 -1.95 4.39
N TRP A 223 9.09 -2.89 5.23
CA TRP A 223 7.81 -2.87 5.92
C TRP A 223 7.96 -3.00 7.45
N GLY A 224 9.14 -2.66 7.96
CA GLY A 224 9.47 -2.71 9.38
C GLY A 224 9.07 -1.44 10.15
N THR A 225 9.13 -1.52 11.48
CA THR A 225 8.74 -0.43 12.38
C THR A 225 9.87 0.54 12.71
N GLY A 226 11.12 0.22 12.39
CA GLY A 226 12.26 1.03 12.82
C GLY A 226 12.25 1.20 14.34
N PHE A 227 12.06 2.44 14.81
CA PHE A 227 11.93 2.76 16.24
C PHE A 227 10.49 2.78 16.76
N LEU A 228 9.47 2.59 15.92
CA LEU A 228 8.08 2.44 16.39
C LEU A 228 7.90 1.07 17.07
N PRO A 229 6.94 0.94 18.02
CA PRO A 229 6.61 -0.34 18.64
C PRO A 229 6.33 -1.43 17.62
N SER A 230 6.81 -2.66 17.86
CA SER A 230 6.81 -3.74 16.86
C SER A 230 5.41 -4.20 16.42
N ARG A 231 4.35 -3.83 17.17
CA ARG A 231 2.94 -4.09 16.83
C ARG A 231 2.50 -3.44 15.51
N HIS A 232 3.22 -2.43 15.04
CA HIS A 232 2.94 -1.69 13.81
C HIS A 232 3.66 -2.26 12.58
N ALA A 233 4.36 -3.39 12.72
CA ALA A 233 5.08 -4.02 11.62
C ALA A 233 4.13 -4.53 10.52
N GLY A 234 4.58 -4.49 9.27
CA GLY A 234 3.88 -5.12 8.17
C GLY A 234 3.91 -6.64 8.31
N VAL A 235 2.76 -7.28 8.15
CA VAL A 235 2.66 -8.75 8.13
C VAL A 235 2.74 -9.22 6.69
N ALA A 236 3.81 -9.93 6.34
CA ALA A 236 3.98 -10.51 5.02
C ALA A 236 3.12 -11.77 4.87
N LEU A 237 2.25 -11.81 3.85
CA LEU A 237 1.55 -13.03 3.47
C LEU A 237 2.30 -13.77 2.35
N ARG A 238 2.54 -15.05 2.57
CA ARG A 238 3.21 -15.94 1.63
C ARG A 238 2.22 -16.44 0.59
N SER A 239 2.72 -16.62 -0.62
CA SER A 239 1.99 -17.22 -1.74
C SER A 239 1.98 -18.75 -1.74
N GLN A 240 2.81 -19.38 -0.89
CA GLN A 240 2.95 -20.83 -0.80
C GLN A 240 2.97 -21.30 0.66
N GLY A 241 2.32 -22.45 0.91
CA GLY A 241 2.14 -22.99 2.25
C GLY A 241 1.16 -22.15 3.08
N ASP A 242 1.37 -22.08 4.39
CA ASP A 242 0.59 -21.18 5.24
C ASP A 242 0.87 -19.71 4.86
N PRO A 243 -0.17 -18.90 4.57
CA PRO A 243 0.01 -17.49 4.21
C PRO A 243 0.71 -16.70 5.33
N VAL A 244 0.48 -17.04 6.59
CA VAL A 244 1.33 -16.60 7.71
C VAL A 244 2.09 -17.80 8.25
N LEU A 245 3.39 -17.66 8.49
CA LEU A 245 4.19 -18.76 9.02
C LEU A 245 3.61 -19.30 10.33
N TYR A 246 3.44 -20.63 10.38
CA TYR A 246 2.92 -21.36 11.55
C TYR A 246 1.51 -20.92 11.98
N LEU A 247 0.71 -20.46 11.01
CA LEU A 247 -0.67 -20.09 11.28
C LEU A 247 -1.51 -21.35 11.56
N SER A 248 -1.33 -22.41 10.79
CA SER A 248 -2.06 -23.66 10.98
C SER A 248 -1.59 -24.39 12.24
N ASN A 249 -2.50 -25.04 12.95
CA ASN A 249 -2.12 -25.89 14.08
C ASN A 249 -1.45 -27.17 13.56
N PRO A 250 -0.33 -27.63 14.17
CA PRO A 250 0.28 -28.89 13.80
C PRO A 250 -0.66 -30.07 14.06
N ALA A 251 -0.46 -31.17 13.34
CA ALA A 251 -1.28 -32.38 13.50
C ALA A 251 -1.33 -32.83 14.97
N GLY A 252 -2.54 -33.09 15.48
CA GLY A 252 -2.77 -33.47 16.88
C GLY A 252 -3.03 -32.30 17.85
N VAL A 253 -2.87 -31.04 17.41
CA VAL A 253 -3.22 -29.86 18.23
C VAL A 253 -4.58 -29.31 17.80
N SER A 254 -5.59 -29.45 18.66
CA SER A 254 -6.91 -28.86 18.43
C SER A 254 -6.90 -27.34 18.67
N LEU A 255 -7.89 -26.64 18.11
CA LEU A 255 -8.10 -25.20 18.36
C LEU A 255 -8.29 -24.89 19.86
N ASP A 256 -9.00 -25.75 20.60
CA ASP A 256 -9.20 -25.60 22.05
C ASP A 256 -7.88 -25.74 22.82
N THR A 257 -7.06 -26.73 22.47
CA THR A 257 -5.72 -26.89 23.05
C THR A 257 -4.86 -25.67 22.76
N ARG A 258 -4.87 -25.17 21.51
CA ARG A 258 -4.13 -23.96 21.13
C ARG A 258 -4.58 -22.74 21.92
N ARG A 259 -5.89 -22.53 22.10
CA ARG A 259 -6.45 -21.42 22.89
C ARG A 259 -5.96 -21.48 24.34
N LYS A 260 -6.05 -22.63 24.99
CA LYS A 260 -5.55 -22.84 26.36
C LYS A 260 -4.04 -22.57 26.49
N MET A 261 -3.25 -23.00 25.52
CA MET A 261 -1.81 -22.72 25.49
C MET A 261 -1.53 -21.21 25.40
N LEU A 262 -2.27 -20.49 24.56
CA LEU A 262 -2.14 -19.04 24.41
C LEU A 262 -2.60 -18.29 25.66
N ASP A 263 -3.66 -18.74 26.33
CA ASP A 263 -4.13 -18.14 27.58
C ASP A 263 -3.08 -18.29 28.70
N ALA A 264 -2.49 -19.48 28.82
CA ALA A 264 -1.41 -19.73 29.77
C ALA A 264 -0.16 -18.88 29.46
N LEU A 265 0.23 -18.79 28.18
CA LEU A 265 1.34 -17.95 27.74
C LEU A 265 1.08 -16.47 27.99
N ALA A 266 -0.14 -15.99 27.73
CA ALA A 266 -0.55 -14.62 28.01
C ALA A 266 -0.48 -14.33 29.52
N ALA A 267 -0.90 -15.26 30.38
CA ALA A 267 -0.79 -15.11 31.82
C ALA A 267 0.68 -15.03 32.29
N LEU A 268 1.57 -15.85 31.72
CA LEU A 268 3.02 -15.80 32.01
C LEU A 268 3.64 -14.48 31.54
N ASN A 269 3.31 -14.03 30.33
CA ASN A 269 3.79 -12.76 29.80
C ASN A 269 3.29 -11.57 30.65
N ARG A 270 2.04 -11.58 31.12
CA ARG A 270 1.54 -10.53 32.03
C ARG A 270 2.34 -10.48 33.33
N LYS A 271 2.65 -11.62 33.95
CA LYS A 271 3.52 -11.66 35.13
C LYS A 271 4.91 -11.10 34.85
N GLN A 272 5.48 -11.39 33.68
CA GLN A 272 6.77 -10.83 33.29
C GLN A 272 6.69 -9.31 33.04
N PHE A 273 5.60 -8.84 32.43
CA PHE A 273 5.34 -7.42 32.24
C PHE A 273 5.21 -6.68 33.57
N ASP A 274 4.48 -7.23 34.54
CA ASP A 274 4.32 -6.63 35.87
C ASP A 274 5.67 -6.53 36.62
N SER A 275 6.62 -7.42 36.30
CA SER A 275 7.96 -7.44 36.89
C SER A 275 8.94 -6.47 36.21
N VAL A 276 8.94 -6.39 34.88
CA VAL A 276 9.98 -5.68 34.10
C VAL A 276 9.47 -4.37 33.47
N GLY A 277 8.17 -4.28 33.19
CA GLY A 277 7.53 -3.12 32.57
C GLY A 277 7.85 -2.93 31.08
N ASP A 278 8.45 -3.90 30.40
CA ASP A 278 8.81 -3.81 28.97
C ASP A 278 7.55 -3.88 28.07
N PRO A 279 7.20 -2.80 27.35
CA PRO A 279 6.03 -2.78 26.46
C PRO A 279 6.05 -3.82 25.33
N GLU A 280 7.23 -4.31 24.92
CA GLU A 280 7.34 -5.35 23.89
C GLU A 280 6.70 -6.67 24.33
N ILE A 281 6.58 -6.93 25.64
CA ILE A 281 5.88 -8.09 26.16
C ILE A 281 4.38 -8.01 25.81
N ASN A 282 3.76 -6.85 25.99
CA ASN A 282 2.35 -6.63 25.63
C ASN A 282 2.15 -6.74 24.11
N THR A 283 3.10 -6.26 23.32
CA THR A 283 3.09 -6.44 21.88
C THR A 283 3.09 -7.92 21.48
N ARG A 284 3.94 -8.75 22.11
CA ARG A 284 3.98 -10.19 21.86
C ARG A 284 2.66 -10.87 22.18
N ILE A 285 2.03 -10.53 23.31
CA ILE A 285 0.69 -11.04 23.66
C ILE A 285 -0.30 -10.69 22.53
N ALA A 286 -0.35 -9.42 22.12
CA ALA A 286 -1.28 -8.96 21.08
C ALA A 286 -1.04 -9.64 19.72
N GLN A 287 0.22 -9.89 19.35
CA GLN A 287 0.58 -10.60 18.12
C GLN A 287 0.14 -12.07 18.16
N TYR A 288 0.28 -12.76 19.29
CA TYR A 288 -0.20 -14.13 19.43
C TYR A 288 -1.73 -14.23 19.33
N GLU A 289 -2.45 -13.28 19.94
CA GLU A 289 -3.91 -13.19 19.82
C GLU A 289 -4.36 -12.93 18.37
N LEU A 290 -3.69 -12.00 17.69
CA LEU A 290 -3.95 -11.74 16.28
C LEU A 290 -3.70 -12.98 15.43
N ALA A 291 -2.55 -13.65 15.61
CA ALA A 291 -2.23 -14.87 14.89
C ALA A 291 -3.29 -15.97 15.11
N PHE A 292 -3.81 -16.11 16.33
CA PHE A 292 -4.91 -17.04 16.62
C PHE A 292 -6.19 -16.69 15.85
N ARG A 293 -6.60 -15.42 15.83
CA ARG A 293 -7.79 -14.98 15.08
C ARG A 293 -7.62 -15.10 13.56
N MET A 294 -6.40 -14.93 13.08
CA MET A 294 -6.04 -15.11 11.68
C MET A 294 -6.21 -16.58 11.23
N GLN A 295 -6.14 -17.57 12.13
CA GLN A 295 -6.29 -18.99 11.77
C GLN A 295 -7.62 -19.29 11.08
N SER A 296 -8.70 -18.61 11.47
CA SER A 296 -10.01 -18.75 10.82
C SER A 296 -10.20 -17.77 9.66
N SER A 297 -9.66 -16.55 9.78
CA SER A 297 -9.95 -15.47 8.83
C SER A 297 -9.11 -15.50 7.57
N VAL A 298 -7.87 -16.00 7.64
CA VAL A 298 -6.96 -16.06 6.49
C VAL A 298 -7.42 -17.09 5.45
N PRO A 299 -7.82 -18.32 5.81
CA PRO A 299 -8.34 -19.27 4.83
C PRO A 299 -9.51 -18.71 4.01
N GLU A 300 -10.49 -18.07 4.67
CA GLU A 300 -11.63 -17.42 4.02
C GLU A 300 -11.18 -16.24 3.15
N LEU A 301 -10.20 -15.44 3.60
CA LEU A 301 -9.65 -14.34 2.83
C LEU A 301 -8.99 -14.83 1.53
N THR A 302 -8.25 -15.93 1.58
CA THR A 302 -7.53 -16.49 0.43
C THR A 302 -8.38 -17.36 -0.49
N ASP A 303 -9.53 -17.84 -0.01
CA ASP A 303 -10.48 -18.60 -0.81
C ASP A 303 -11.26 -17.67 -1.76
N ILE A 304 -10.98 -17.81 -3.05
CA ILE A 304 -11.63 -17.06 -4.13
C ILE A 304 -12.67 -17.88 -4.90
N SER A 305 -12.95 -19.11 -4.46
CA SER A 305 -13.91 -20.01 -5.15
C SER A 305 -15.32 -19.43 -5.24
N GLY A 306 -15.69 -18.55 -4.30
CA GLY A 306 -16.96 -17.82 -4.31
C GLY A 306 -16.97 -16.54 -5.15
N GLU A 307 -15.85 -16.15 -5.79
CA GLU A 307 -15.82 -14.95 -6.63
C GLU A 307 -16.57 -15.18 -7.95
N PRO A 308 -17.42 -14.23 -8.39
CA PRO A 308 -18.11 -14.37 -9.66
C PRO A 308 -17.13 -14.50 -10.83
N LYS A 309 -17.47 -15.35 -11.81
CA LYS A 309 -16.64 -15.57 -13.00
C LYS A 309 -16.24 -14.27 -13.72
N HIS A 310 -17.16 -13.33 -13.86
CA HIS A 310 -16.88 -12.05 -14.52
C HIS A 310 -15.85 -11.19 -13.77
N ILE A 311 -15.72 -11.35 -12.44
CA ILE A 311 -14.67 -10.69 -11.64
C ILE A 311 -13.34 -11.39 -11.91
N LEU A 312 -13.29 -12.72 -11.86
CA LEU A 312 -12.07 -13.47 -12.16
C LEU A 312 -11.55 -13.16 -13.58
N ASP A 313 -12.46 -13.16 -14.56
CA ASP A 313 -12.13 -12.84 -15.96
C ASP A 313 -11.62 -11.38 -16.11
N MET A 314 -12.11 -10.45 -15.26
CA MET A 314 -11.63 -9.05 -15.23
C MET A 314 -10.16 -8.95 -14.80
N TYR A 315 -9.76 -9.65 -13.75
CA TYR A 315 -8.37 -9.69 -13.25
C TYR A 315 -7.43 -10.50 -14.14
N GLY A 316 -7.98 -11.36 -15.00
CA GLY A 316 -7.23 -12.08 -16.02
C GLY A 316 -6.86 -13.51 -15.63
N PRO A 317 -6.23 -14.25 -16.56
CA PRO A 317 -6.02 -15.70 -16.42
C PRO A 317 -5.13 -16.08 -15.23
N GLU A 318 -4.23 -15.18 -14.82
CA GLU A 318 -3.30 -15.43 -13.71
C GLU A 318 -3.93 -15.24 -12.32
N VAL A 319 -5.17 -14.75 -12.22
CA VAL A 319 -5.81 -14.45 -10.93
C VAL A 319 -6.00 -15.68 -10.04
N THR A 320 -6.12 -16.87 -10.64
CA THR A 320 -6.32 -18.13 -9.91
C THR A 320 -5.01 -18.80 -9.51
N THR A 321 -3.86 -18.24 -9.90
CA THR A 321 -2.54 -18.74 -9.53
C THR A 321 -2.02 -17.98 -8.32
N PRO A 322 -1.92 -18.60 -7.12
CA PRO A 322 -1.45 -17.92 -5.93
C PRO A 322 -0.06 -17.31 -6.10
N GLY A 323 0.10 -16.06 -5.66
CA GLY A 323 1.35 -15.31 -5.73
C GLY A 323 1.58 -14.54 -7.02
N THR A 324 0.74 -14.66 -8.05
CA THR A 324 0.80 -13.74 -9.18
C THR A 324 0.35 -12.34 -8.77
N PHE A 325 0.70 -11.34 -9.58
CA PHE A 325 0.27 -9.97 -9.31
C PHE A 325 -1.26 -9.82 -9.40
N ALA A 326 -1.90 -10.48 -10.37
CA ALA A 326 -3.36 -10.49 -10.50
C ALA A 326 -4.05 -11.09 -9.26
N ALA A 327 -3.59 -12.25 -8.78
CA ALA A 327 -4.09 -12.86 -7.55
C ALA A 327 -3.86 -11.96 -6.32
N SER A 328 -2.70 -11.30 -6.26
CA SER A 328 -2.37 -10.35 -5.19
C SER A 328 -3.28 -9.12 -5.19
N CYS A 329 -3.65 -8.60 -6.37
CA CYS A 329 -4.59 -7.48 -6.50
C CYS A 329 -5.99 -7.88 -6.04
N LEU A 330 -6.48 -9.05 -6.44
CA LEU A 330 -7.77 -9.58 -5.98
C LEU A 330 -7.78 -9.75 -4.45
N LEU A 331 -6.70 -10.31 -3.89
CA LEU A 331 -6.53 -10.46 -2.45
C LEU A 331 -6.49 -9.10 -1.73
N ALA A 332 -5.82 -8.10 -2.31
CA ALA A 332 -5.81 -6.74 -1.76
C ALA A 332 -7.21 -6.11 -1.75
N ARG A 333 -8.03 -6.32 -2.79
CA ARG A 333 -9.44 -5.91 -2.76
C ARG A 333 -10.21 -6.61 -1.65
N ARG A 334 -10.05 -7.93 -1.49
CA ARG A 334 -10.69 -8.71 -0.40
C ARG A 334 -10.25 -8.27 1.00
N MET A 335 -9.00 -7.83 1.14
CA MET A 335 -8.48 -7.22 2.37
C MET A 335 -9.09 -5.83 2.61
N ALA A 336 -9.27 -5.03 1.56
CA ALA A 336 -9.94 -3.74 1.66
C ALA A 336 -11.40 -3.89 2.13
N GLU A 337 -12.15 -4.86 1.61
CA GLU A 337 -13.52 -5.17 2.07
C GLU A 337 -13.56 -5.50 3.57
N ARG A 338 -12.48 -6.11 4.07
CA ARG A 338 -12.30 -6.45 5.49
C ARG A 338 -11.57 -5.36 6.27
N ASN A 339 -11.52 -4.12 5.78
CA ASN A 339 -10.97 -2.97 6.50
C ASN A 339 -9.48 -3.08 6.90
N VAL A 340 -8.68 -3.84 6.13
CA VAL A 340 -7.22 -3.70 6.20
C VAL A 340 -6.86 -2.31 5.65
N ARG A 341 -6.17 -1.51 6.46
CA ARG A 341 -5.93 -0.09 6.16
C ARG A 341 -4.79 0.11 5.17
N PHE A 342 -3.76 -0.70 5.22
CA PHE A 342 -2.63 -0.60 4.30
C PHE A 342 -2.29 -1.97 3.74
N VAL A 343 -2.40 -2.10 2.42
CA VAL A 343 -1.96 -3.30 1.70
C VAL A 343 -0.88 -2.86 0.73
N GLN A 344 0.25 -3.54 0.75
CA GLN A 344 1.35 -3.27 -0.17
C GLN A 344 1.69 -4.50 -0.98
N ILE A 345 1.74 -4.35 -2.30
CA ILE A 345 2.11 -5.40 -3.23
C ILE A 345 3.45 -5.03 -3.84
N PHE A 346 4.50 -5.76 -3.50
CA PHE A 346 5.78 -5.65 -4.16
C PHE A 346 5.85 -6.61 -5.35
N ILE A 347 6.28 -6.11 -6.50
CA ILE A 347 6.70 -6.93 -7.62
C ILE A 347 8.09 -6.51 -8.07
N ARG A 348 9.01 -7.48 -8.17
CA ARG A 348 10.41 -7.25 -8.53
C ARG A 348 10.59 -7.36 -10.06
N GLY A 349 11.81 -7.12 -10.53
CA GLY A 349 12.21 -7.41 -11.92
C GLY A 349 12.10 -6.23 -12.89
N TRP A 350 11.76 -5.04 -12.39
CA TRP A 350 11.72 -3.81 -13.19
C TRP A 350 13.10 -3.23 -13.47
N ASP A 351 14.13 -3.73 -12.78
CA ASP A 351 15.50 -3.26 -12.97
C ASP A 351 16.08 -3.74 -14.31
N GLN A 352 16.02 -2.88 -15.34
CA GLN A 352 16.26 -3.27 -16.73
C GLN A 352 17.47 -2.54 -17.33
N HIS A 353 18.66 -2.95 -16.88
CA HIS A 353 19.96 -2.51 -17.39
C HIS A 353 20.38 -3.10 -18.74
N GLY A 354 19.58 -4.03 -19.28
CA GLY A 354 19.73 -4.66 -20.60
C GLY A 354 18.45 -5.42 -20.94
N SER A 355 18.27 -5.80 -22.20
CA SER A 355 17.06 -6.52 -22.65
C SER A 355 15.74 -5.82 -22.33
N LEU A 356 15.78 -4.49 -22.11
CA LEU A 356 14.64 -3.72 -21.63
C LEU A 356 13.41 -3.93 -22.51
N PRO A 357 13.48 -3.84 -23.86
CA PRO A 357 12.28 -4.00 -24.67
C PRO A 357 11.60 -5.36 -24.51
N ASN A 358 12.36 -6.43 -24.28
CA ASN A 358 11.79 -7.76 -24.03
C ASN A 358 11.22 -7.85 -22.60
N ASP A 359 12.03 -7.45 -21.63
CA ASP A 359 11.72 -7.67 -20.21
C ASP A 359 10.55 -6.80 -19.76
N ILE A 360 10.43 -5.56 -20.27
CA ILE A 360 9.32 -4.66 -19.93
C ILE A 360 7.97 -5.17 -20.47
N ARG A 361 7.94 -5.86 -21.62
CA ARG A 361 6.73 -6.51 -22.13
C ARG A 361 6.23 -7.58 -21.16
N GLY A 362 7.15 -8.39 -20.62
CA GLY A 362 6.83 -9.37 -19.59
C GLY A 362 6.29 -8.72 -18.31
N GLN A 363 6.99 -7.70 -17.80
CA GLN A 363 6.56 -6.97 -16.60
C GLN A 363 5.19 -6.31 -16.77
N CYS A 364 4.94 -5.66 -17.90
CA CYS A 364 3.66 -5.02 -18.18
C CYS A 364 2.52 -6.04 -18.29
N ARG A 365 2.75 -7.19 -18.96
CA ARG A 365 1.76 -8.28 -19.00
C ARG A 365 1.37 -8.75 -17.59
N ASP A 366 2.33 -8.83 -16.68
CA ASP A 366 2.06 -9.32 -15.33
C ASP A 366 1.24 -8.31 -14.49
N VAL A 367 1.44 -7.00 -14.67
CA VAL A 367 0.84 -5.98 -13.79
C VAL A 367 -0.38 -5.26 -14.36
N ASP A 368 -0.48 -5.12 -15.67
CA ASP A 368 -1.41 -4.18 -16.31
C ASP A 368 -2.87 -4.54 -16.03
N GLN A 369 -3.27 -5.78 -16.37
CA GLN A 369 -4.65 -6.22 -16.19
C GLN A 369 -5.07 -6.23 -14.72
N GLY A 370 -4.21 -6.73 -13.82
CA GLY A 370 -4.50 -6.76 -12.38
C GLY A 370 -4.65 -5.36 -11.77
N SER A 371 -3.81 -4.41 -12.18
CA SER A 371 -3.88 -3.01 -11.71
C SER A 371 -5.19 -2.34 -12.14
N ALA A 372 -5.57 -2.48 -13.41
CA ALA A 372 -6.80 -1.91 -13.95
C ALA A 372 -8.05 -2.59 -13.39
N ALA A 373 -8.02 -3.91 -13.21
CA ALA A 373 -9.12 -4.67 -12.62
C ALA A 373 -9.37 -4.26 -11.17
N LEU A 374 -8.31 -4.04 -10.37
CA LEU A 374 -8.43 -3.55 -9.00
C LEU A 374 -9.19 -2.21 -8.93
N ILE A 375 -8.85 -1.26 -9.81
CA ILE A 375 -9.53 0.04 -9.88
C ILE A 375 -11.01 -0.15 -10.24
N LYS A 376 -11.30 -0.92 -11.29
CA LYS A 376 -12.67 -1.17 -11.78
C LYS A 376 -13.52 -1.90 -10.73
N ASP A 377 -12.97 -2.91 -10.08
CA ASP A 377 -13.65 -3.73 -9.08
C ASP A 377 -13.98 -2.89 -7.83
N LEU A 378 -13.01 -2.11 -7.31
CA LEU A 378 -13.26 -1.18 -6.21
C LEU A 378 -14.28 -0.10 -6.59
N LYS A 379 -14.25 0.40 -7.83
CA LYS A 379 -15.24 1.36 -8.32
C LYS A 379 -16.64 0.76 -8.40
N HIS A 380 -16.76 -0.46 -8.93
CA HIS A 380 -18.03 -1.18 -9.02
C HIS A 380 -18.65 -1.42 -7.63
N ARG A 381 -17.80 -1.62 -6.61
CA ARG A 381 -18.21 -1.82 -5.22
C ARG A 381 -18.46 -0.52 -4.45
N GLY A 382 -18.26 0.66 -5.07
CA GLY A 382 -18.37 1.95 -4.39
C GLY A 382 -17.27 2.20 -3.35
N MET A 383 -16.13 1.51 -3.48
CA MET A 383 -15.00 1.56 -2.54
C MET A 383 -13.81 2.37 -3.08
N LEU A 384 -13.78 2.71 -4.37
CA LEU A 384 -12.70 3.52 -4.94
C LEU A 384 -12.63 4.91 -4.28
N ASP A 385 -13.78 5.50 -3.93
CA ASP A 385 -13.84 6.82 -3.31
C ASP A 385 -13.17 6.85 -1.92
N ASP A 386 -13.17 5.73 -1.19
CA ASP A 386 -12.57 5.60 0.14
C ASP A 386 -11.30 4.74 0.19
N THR A 387 -10.76 4.36 -0.97
CA THR A 387 -9.52 3.58 -1.10
C THR A 387 -8.56 4.29 -2.05
N LEU A 388 -7.42 4.74 -1.52
CA LEU A 388 -6.34 5.28 -2.34
C LEU A 388 -5.52 4.14 -2.93
N ILE A 389 -5.34 4.12 -4.25
CA ILE A 389 -4.43 3.22 -4.94
C ILE A 389 -3.23 4.04 -5.41
N VAL A 390 -2.03 3.55 -5.14
CA VAL A 390 -0.77 4.16 -5.61
C VAL A 390 0.01 3.13 -6.41
N TRP A 391 0.56 3.54 -7.54
CA TRP A 391 1.38 2.71 -8.41
C TRP A 391 2.69 3.42 -8.71
N GLY A 392 3.80 2.69 -8.62
CA GLY A 392 5.10 3.20 -9.05
C GLY A 392 6.27 2.49 -8.43
N GLY A 393 7.47 2.97 -8.76
CA GLY A 393 8.74 2.49 -8.22
C GLY A 393 9.48 3.57 -7.44
N GLU A 394 10.75 3.31 -7.18
CA GLU A 394 11.66 4.13 -6.37
C GLU A 394 12.31 5.31 -7.12
N PHE A 395 12.42 5.23 -8.44
CA PHE A 395 12.91 6.26 -9.36
C PHE A 395 12.58 5.86 -10.81
N GLY A 396 13.11 6.59 -11.80
CA GLY A 396 12.95 6.32 -13.23
C GLY A 396 14.22 5.82 -13.93
N ARG A 397 14.20 5.86 -15.25
CA ARG A 397 15.27 5.35 -16.12
C ARG A 397 15.81 6.41 -17.06
N THR A 398 17.07 6.26 -17.44
CA THR A 398 17.74 7.22 -18.32
C THR A 398 17.19 7.16 -19.74
N VAL A 399 17.17 8.30 -20.42
CA VAL A 399 16.87 8.39 -21.86
C VAL A 399 17.95 7.76 -22.73
N TYR A 400 19.18 7.65 -22.22
CA TYR A 400 20.29 7.01 -22.93
C TYR A 400 20.42 5.52 -22.57
N SER A 401 21.08 4.77 -23.46
CA SER A 401 21.38 3.36 -23.27
C SER A 401 22.54 3.15 -22.27
N GLN A 402 22.37 2.21 -21.36
CA GLN A 402 23.48 1.63 -20.62
C GLN A 402 24.19 0.59 -21.50
N GLY A 403 25.44 0.87 -21.86
CA GLY A 403 26.19 0.00 -22.75
C GLY A 403 25.66 0.06 -24.19
N THR A 404 25.75 -1.09 -24.88
CA THR A 404 25.44 -1.19 -26.31
C THR A 404 23.98 -0.86 -26.62
N LEU A 405 23.78 0.04 -27.58
CA LEU A 405 22.47 0.36 -28.15
C LEU A 405 22.31 -0.34 -29.52
N THR A 406 21.19 -1.04 -29.71
CA THR A 406 20.71 -1.46 -31.03
C THR A 406 19.28 -0.96 -31.25
N LYS A 407 18.78 -1.06 -32.48
CA LYS A 407 17.39 -0.67 -32.79
C LYS A 407 16.34 -1.50 -32.04
N THR A 408 16.68 -2.72 -31.65
CA THR A 408 15.74 -3.69 -31.07
C THR A 408 16.07 -4.07 -29.64
N ASN A 409 17.23 -3.67 -29.13
CA ASN A 409 17.68 -4.03 -27.79
C ASN A 409 18.58 -2.96 -27.17
N TYR A 410 18.34 -2.70 -25.89
CA TYR A 410 19.11 -1.79 -25.05
C TYR A 410 18.73 -2.01 -23.58
N GLY A 411 19.44 -1.34 -22.69
CA GLY A 411 19.05 -1.17 -21.29
C GLY A 411 19.16 0.28 -20.88
N ARG A 412 18.59 0.63 -19.72
CA ARG A 412 18.64 2.00 -19.19
C ARG A 412 19.23 2.00 -17.79
N ASP A 413 20.01 3.03 -17.50
CA ASP A 413 20.57 3.28 -16.16
C ASP A 413 19.54 3.98 -15.27
N HIS A 414 19.88 4.21 -14.01
CA HIS A 414 19.00 4.86 -13.03
C HIS A 414 18.85 6.35 -13.29
N HIS A 415 17.62 6.86 -13.13
CA HIS A 415 17.31 8.29 -13.26
C HIS A 415 16.33 8.78 -12.18
N PRO A 416 16.81 9.41 -11.10
CA PRO A 416 15.97 9.78 -9.96
C PRO A 416 15.35 11.18 -10.05
N ARG A 417 15.64 11.95 -11.10
CA ARG A 417 15.26 13.36 -11.20
C ARG A 417 13.86 13.64 -11.72
N CYS A 418 13.29 12.72 -12.48
CA CYS A 418 11.91 12.76 -12.93
C CYS A 418 11.50 11.35 -13.32
N PHE A 419 10.36 10.90 -12.80
CA PHE A 419 9.78 9.62 -13.13
C PHE A 419 8.29 9.64 -12.90
N SER A 420 7.62 8.64 -13.47
CA SER A 420 6.17 8.56 -13.45
C SER A 420 5.65 7.66 -12.33
N MET A 421 4.63 8.16 -11.63
CA MET A 421 3.77 7.38 -10.74
C MET A 421 2.32 7.73 -11.06
N TRP A 422 1.37 6.91 -10.63
CA TRP A 422 -0.03 7.33 -10.66
C TRP A 422 -0.74 7.03 -9.34
N MET A 423 -1.76 7.83 -9.07
CA MET A 423 -2.67 7.67 -7.95
C MET A 423 -4.12 7.58 -8.46
N ALA A 424 -4.96 6.83 -7.77
CA ALA A 424 -6.39 6.71 -8.10
C ALA A 424 -7.24 6.56 -6.83
N GLY A 425 -8.46 7.09 -6.85
CA GLY A 425 -9.40 7.00 -5.72
C GLY A 425 -8.98 7.79 -4.47
N GLY A 426 -9.70 7.60 -3.37
CA GLY A 426 -9.33 8.16 -2.07
C GLY A 426 -9.24 9.69 -2.02
N GLY A 427 -10.03 10.40 -2.82
CA GLY A 427 -10.00 11.88 -2.93
C GLY A 427 -8.98 12.45 -3.91
N VAL A 428 -8.29 11.59 -4.68
CA VAL A 428 -7.45 12.02 -5.80
C VAL A 428 -8.32 12.43 -6.98
N LYS A 429 -7.95 13.55 -7.61
CA LYS A 429 -8.60 14.04 -8.82
C LYS A 429 -8.11 13.22 -10.03
N GLY A 430 -8.91 12.25 -10.48
CA GLY A 430 -8.61 11.42 -11.66
C GLY A 430 -8.71 12.17 -12.98
N GLY A 431 -8.23 11.54 -14.06
CA GLY A 431 -8.31 12.06 -15.43
C GLY A 431 -7.32 13.20 -15.70
N GLN A 432 -6.22 13.28 -14.93
CA GLN A 432 -5.22 14.32 -15.07
C GLN A 432 -3.81 13.77 -15.29
N VAL A 433 -3.00 14.54 -15.99
CA VAL A 433 -1.55 14.39 -16.07
C VAL A 433 -0.94 15.60 -15.37
N TYR A 434 -0.14 15.36 -14.34
CA TYR A 434 0.43 16.38 -13.47
C TYR A 434 1.94 16.49 -13.65
N GLY A 435 2.39 17.73 -13.87
CA GLY A 435 3.80 18.08 -14.08
C GLY A 435 4.30 17.76 -15.49
N GLU A 436 5.38 18.43 -15.89
CA GLU A 436 6.00 18.26 -17.21
C GLU A 436 7.51 18.08 -17.11
N THR A 437 8.05 17.24 -17.99
CA THR A 437 9.47 16.95 -18.16
C THR A 437 9.97 17.54 -19.48
N ASP A 438 11.28 17.74 -19.61
CA ASP A 438 11.86 18.21 -20.88
C ASP A 438 11.66 17.21 -22.02
N ASP A 439 12.03 17.58 -23.24
CA ASP A 439 11.90 16.74 -24.44
C ASP A 439 12.70 15.43 -24.37
N PHE A 440 13.53 15.27 -23.33
CA PHE A 440 14.36 14.09 -23.09
C PHE A 440 13.89 13.23 -21.92
N SER A 441 12.81 13.59 -21.22
CA SER A 441 12.41 12.93 -19.97
C SER A 441 13.56 12.89 -18.95
N TYR A 442 14.37 13.96 -18.93
CA TYR A 442 15.61 14.03 -18.15
C TYR A 442 15.56 15.09 -17.05
N ASN A 443 14.89 16.21 -17.30
CA ASN A 443 14.71 17.28 -16.31
C ASN A 443 13.23 17.62 -16.12
N ILE A 444 12.88 18.09 -14.93
CA ILE A 444 11.55 18.66 -14.64
C ILE A 444 11.49 20.08 -15.19
N VAL A 445 10.42 20.38 -15.91
CA VAL A 445 10.10 21.72 -16.44
C VAL A 445 9.03 22.39 -15.59
N GLU A 446 8.03 21.63 -15.11
CA GLU A 446 6.88 22.19 -14.39
C GLU A 446 6.41 21.27 -13.26
N ASN A 447 5.99 21.86 -12.13
CA ASN A 447 5.34 21.19 -11.00
C ASN A 447 6.10 19.96 -10.47
N PRO A 448 7.31 20.13 -9.89
CA PRO A 448 8.05 19.02 -9.29
C PRO A 448 7.28 18.42 -8.11
N VAL A 449 7.31 17.09 -7.99
CA VAL A 449 6.75 16.37 -6.83
C VAL A 449 7.87 15.58 -6.17
N HIS A 450 8.39 16.07 -5.06
CA HIS A 450 9.38 15.28 -4.31
C HIS A 450 8.67 14.09 -3.64
N ILE A 451 9.37 12.97 -3.40
CA ILE A 451 8.76 11.82 -2.71
C ILE A 451 8.20 12.16 -1.32
N HIS A 452 8.74 13.18 -0.64
CA HIS A 452 8.18 13.67 0.61
C HIS A 452 6.85 14.40 0.41
N ASP A 453 6.68 15.12 -0.70
CA ASP A 453 5.41 15.77 -1.05
C ASP A 453 4.35 14.72 -1.40
N LEU A 454 4.75 13.66 -2.10
CA LEU A 454 3.88 12.51 -2.37
C LEU A 454 3.43 11.83 -1.06
N ASN A 455 4.36 11.54 -0.16
CA ASN A 455 4.07 10.95 1.15
C ASN A 455 3.17 11.87 2.01
N ALA A 456 3.42 13.19 2.00
CA ALA A 456 2.56 14.17 2.67
C ALA A 456 1.13 14.16 2.09
N THR A 457 1.01 14.08 0.77
CA THR A 457 -0.27 14.03 0.07
C THR A 457 -1.04 12.74 0.39
N MET A 458 -0.36 11.60 0.47
CA MET A 458 -0.98 10.33 0.89
C MET A 458 -1.47 10.36 2.34
N LEU A 459 -0.70 10.95 3.27
CA LEU A 459 -1.15 11.12 4.65
C LEU A 459 -2.34 12.08 4.72
N HIS A 460 -2.34 13.12 3.89
CA HIS A 460 -3.45 14.06 3.80
C HIS A 460 -4.76 13.37 3.37
N THR A 461 -4.75 12.48 2.39
CA THR A 461 -5.99 11.77 2.00
C THR A 461 -6.58 10.95 3.15
N LEU A 462 -5.74 10.47 4.08
CA LEU A 462 -6.15 9.76 5.29
C LEU A 462 -6.58 10.67 6.45
N GLY A 463 -6.69 11.98 6.23
CA GLY A 463 -7.04 12.92 7.27
C GLY A 463 -5.88 13.23 8.23
N ILE A 464 -4.63 12.94 7.85
CA ILE A 464 -3.46 13.13 8.69
C ILE A 464 -2.68 14.35 8.22
N ASP A 465 -2.59 15.36 9.08
CA ASP A 465 -1.51 16.34 9.02
C ASP A 465 -0.15 15.66 9.27
N HIS A 466 0.65 15.53 8.21
CA HIS A 466 1.94 14.84 8.26
C HIS A 466 2.94 15.49 9.21
N GLU A 467 2.77 16.77 9.52
CA GLU A 467 3.67 17.50 10.41
C GLU A 467 3.44 17.16 11.88
N ARG A 468 2.23 16.71 12.22
CA ARG A 468 1.76 16.45 13.57
C ARG A 468 1.83 14.97 13.97
N LEU A 469 1.91 14.06 13.00
CA LEU A 469 2.16 12.65 13.28
C LEU A 469 3.65 12.41 13.51
N THR A 470 4.07 12.57 14.76
CA THR A 470 5.47 12.47 15.18
C THR A 470 5.71 11.38 16.22
N TYR A 471 6.94 10.88 16.30
CA TYR A 471 7.41 10.01 17.37
C TYR A 471 8.75 10.48 17.92
N ARG A 472 8.84 10.64 19.25
CA ARG A 472 10.06 11.06 19.93
C ARG A 472 11.01 9.88 20.11
N PHE A 473 12.17 9.94 19.47
CA PHE A 473 13.21 8.92 19.59
C PHE A 473 14.59 9.58 19.71
N GLN A 474 15.43 9.11 20.65
CA GLN A 474 16.78 9.63 20.89
C GLN A 474 16.88 11.17 20.94
N GLY A 475 15.90 11.82 21.58
CA GLY A 475 15.88 13.27 21.77
C GLY A 475 15.33 14.09 20.59
N ARG A 476 14.86 13.47 19.51
CA ARG A 476 14.30 14.15 18.33
C ARG A 476 12.90 13.64 17.98
N ASP A 477 12.02 14.54 17.56
CA ASP A 477 10.75 14.16 16.93
C ASP A 477 10.98 13.78 15.46
N PHE A 478 10.57 12.57 15.11
CA PHE A 478 10.61 12.06 13.76
C PHE A 478 9.20 12.01 13.17
N ARG A 479 9.09 12.23 11.86
CA ARG A 479 7.89 12.04 11.04
C ARG A 479 8.29 11.42 9.71
N LEU A 480 7.33 10.83 8.99
CA LEU A 480 7.59 10.17 7.71
C LEU A 480 8.27 11.10 6.69
N THR A 481 7.87 12.37 6.63
CA THR A 481 8.40 13.32 5.64
C THR A 481 9.69 14.03 6.08
N ASP A 482 10.32 13.55 7.17
CA ASP A 482 11.48 14.20 7.80
C ASP A 482 11.22 15.68 8.11
N VAL A 483 12.05 16.61 7.64
CA VAL A 483 11.84 18.07 7.77
C VAL A 483 11.26 18.69 6.49
N HIS A 484 10.73 17.87 5.59
CA HIS A 484 10.25 18.24 4.27
C HIS A 484 8.77 17.84 4.09
N GLY A 485 8.31 17.99 2.84
CA GLY A 485 6.99 17.57 2.37
C GLY A 485 5.98 18.71 2.38
N ASN A 486 5.32 18.92 1.26
CA ASN A 486 4.15 19.75 1.10
C ASN A 486 3.03 18.93 0.48
N VAL A 487 1.79 19.15 0.92
CA VAL A 487 0.62 18.52 0.30
C VAL A 487 0.43 19.09 -1.11
N VAL A 488 0.45 18.23 -2.13
CA VAL A 488 0.22 18.59 -3.53
C VAL A 488 -1.29 18.70 -3.76
N ARG A 489 -1.85 19.86 -3.42
CA ARG A 489 -3.31 20.09 -3.42
C ARG A 489 -3.96 19.93 -4.80
N ASP A 490 -3.23 20.21 -5.86
CA ASP A 490 -3.72 20.10 -7.24
C ASP A 490 -4.06 18.65 -7.64
N LEU A 491 -3.50 17.66 -6.92
CA LEU A 491 -3.84 16.25 -7.10
C LEU A 491 -5.16 15.84 -6.41
N LEU A 492 -5.79 16.72 -5.63
CA LEU A 492 -6.93 16.39 -4.76
C LEU A 492 -8.25 17.06 -5.18
N VAL A 493 -9.38 16.52 -4.72
CA VAL A 493 -10.76 17.02 -4.95
C VAL A 493 -11.36 17.72 -3.74
#